data_AF-A0A660VPR0-F1
#
_entry.id   AF-A0A660VPR0-F1
#
_cell.length_a   1.000
_cell.length_b   1.000
_cell.length_c   1.000
_cell.angle_alpha   90.00
_cell.angle_beta   90.00
_cell.angle_gamma   90.00
#
_symmetry.space_group_name_H-M   'P 1'
#
loop_
_entity.id
_entity.type
_entity.pdbx_description
1 polymer ?
#
loop_
_entity_poly.entity_id
_entity_poly.type
_entity_poly.pdbx_seq_one_letter_code
_entity_poly.pdbx_strand_id
1 'polypeptide(L)' 'MGTAEKRLRQVRCLNCFERIEVPAGVQRYRCPHCGYLWRISWHPSGMAKIRGPVWEEFKRRVKEEVGGES' A
#
# COMPACT_ATOMS: atom_id res chain seq x y z
N MET A 1 -16.82 -18.07 -3.41
CA MET A 1 -15.76 -17.07 -3.69
C MET A 1 -14.42 -17.81 -3.70
N GLY A 2 -13.81 -17.98 -4.88
CA GLY A 2 -12.63 -18.83 -5.05
C GLY A 2 -11.34 -18.23 -4.49
N THR A 3 -10.48 -19.06 -3.91
CA THR A 3 -9.18 -18.67 -3.33
C THR A 3 -8.24 -17.96 -4.31
N ALA A 4 -8.45 -18.15 -5.63
CA ALA A 4 -7.69 -17.49 -6.69
C ALA A 4 -7.91 -15.96 -6.74
N GLU A 5 -9.15 -15.51 -6.55
CA GLU A 5 -9.52 -14.09 -6.65
C GLU A 5 -8.96 -13.27 -5.48
N LYS A 6 -8.89 -13.89 -4.30
CA LYS A 6 -8.22 -13.32 -3.12
C LYS A 6 -6.73 -13.07 -3.37
N ARG A 7 -6.05 -13.95 -4.11
CA ARG A 7 -4.60 -13.80 -4.39
C ARG A 7 -4.30 -12.59 -5.28
N LEU A 8 -5.18 -12.26 -6.22
CA LEU A 8 -5.00 -11.10 -7.12
C LEU A 8 -5.03 -9.76 -6.38
N ARG A 9 -5.71 -9.72 -5.25
CA ARG A 9 -5.86 -8.52 -4.41
C ARG A 9 -4.88 -8.47 -3.23
N GLN A 10 -4.00 -9.46 -3.11
CA GLN A 10 -2.98 -9.52 -2.06
C GLN A 10 -1.66 -8.98 -2.58
N VAL A 11 -1.14 -7.94 -1.93
CA VAL A 11 0.20 -7.39 -2.20
C VAL A 11 1.01 -7.40 -0.90
N ARG A 12 2.34 -7.35 -1.02
CA ARG A 12 3.20 -7.06 0.14
C ARG A 12 3.40 -5.55 0.24
N CYS A 13 3.27 -5.00 1.44
CA CYS A 13 3.63 -3.62 1.69
C CYS A 13 5.12 -3.40 1.39
N LEU A 14 5.47 -2.32 0.69
CA LEU A 14 6.87 -2.03 0.34
C LEU A 14 7.67 -1.39 1.49
N ASN A 15 7.03 -1.10 2.63
CA ASN A 15 7.69 -0.57 3.83
C ASN A 15 7.88 -1.65 4.91
N CYS A 16 6.80 -2.32 5.33
CA CYS A 16 6.85 -3.30 6.41
C CYS A 16 6.78 -4.77 5.96
N PHE A 17 6.71 -5.02 4.64
CA PHE A 17 6.69 -6.35 4.03
C PHE A 17 5.51 -7.27 4.37
N GLU A 18 4.64 -6.86 5.28
CA GLU A 18 3.39 -7.56 5.59
C GLU A 18 2.46 -7.69 4.39
N ARG A 19 1.72 -8.80 4.35
CA ARG A 19 0.74 -9.05 3.30
C ARG A 19 -0.56 -8.33 3.60
N ILE A 20 -1.03 -7.55 2.64
CA ILE A 20 -2.26 -6.77 2.75
C ILE A 20 -3.21 -7.15 1.62
N GLU A 21 -4.50 -7.28 1.96
CA GLU A 21 -5.58 -7.43 0.98
C GLU A 21 -6.13 -6.04 0.64
N VAL A 22 -6.07 -5.68 -0.64
CA VAL A 22 -6.54 -4.38 -1.14
C VAL A 22 -7.97 -4.54 -1.68
N PRO A 23 -8.93 -3.71 -1.27
CA PRO A 23 -10.27 -3.70 -1.86
C PRO A 23 -10.20 -3.44 -3.38
N ALA A 24 -11.01 -4.14 -4.18
CA ALA A 24 -10.95 -4.03 -5.63
C ALA A 24 -11.20 -2.59 -6.11
N GLY A 25 -10.41 -2.14 -7.10
CA GLY A 25 -10.62 -0.85 -7.78
C GLY A 25 -10.14 0.40 -7.03
N VAL A 26 -9.73 0.30 -5.75
CA VAL A 26 -9.27 1.49 -5.01
C VAL A 26 -7.95 2.00 -5.58
N GLN A 27 -7.79 3.32 -5.70
CA GLN A 27 -6.57 3.94 -6.23
C GLN A 27 -5.55 4.27 -5.13
N ARG A 28 -6.00 4.29 -3.88
CA ARG A 28 -5.16 4.54 -2.71
C ARG A 28 -5.54 3.58 -1.61
N TYR A 29 -4.54 3.06 -0.89
CA TYR A 29 -4.78 2.15 0.21
C TYR A 29 -3.74 2.31 1.31
N ARG A 30 -4.20 2.44 2.55
CA ARG A 30 -3.35 2.56 3.73
C ARG A 30 -3.01 1.18 4.25
N CYS A 31 -1.72 0.89 4.44
CA CYS A 31 -1.29 -0.34 5.09
C CYS A 31 -1.79 -0.36 6.55
N PRO A 32 -2.57 -1.37 6.97
CA PRO A 32 -3.07 -1.46 8.34
C PRO A 32 -1.97 -1.77 9.38
N HIS A 33 -0.80 -2.26 8.93
CA HIS A 33 0.29 -2.64 9.83
C HIS A 33 1.25 -1.47 10.15
N CYS A 34 1.64 -0.69 9.14
CA CYS A 34 2.63 0.39 9.31
C CYS A 34 2.08 1.80 9.03
N GLY A 35 0.84 1.90 8.56
CA GLY A 35 0.19 3.18 8.29
C GLY A 35 0.61 3.87 7.00
N TYR A 36 1.55 3.34 6.20
CA TYR A 36 1.95 3.97 4.93
C TYR A 36 0.78 3.98 3.93
N LEU A 37 0.54 5.14 3.29
CA LEU A 37 -0.45 5.29 2.23
C LEU A 37 0.18 5.03 0.86
N TRP A 38 -0.37 4.06 0.13
CA TRP A 38 0.13 3.62 -1.17
C TRP A 38 -0.80 4.04 -2.30
N ARG A 39 -0.21 4.33 -3.47
CA ARG A 39 -0.94 4.43 -4.74
C ARG A 39 -1.07 3.04 -5.35
N ILE A 40 -2.28 2.65 -5.72
CA ILE A 40 -2.62 1.34 -6.25
C ILE A 40 -3.10 1.47 -7.69
N SER A 41 -2.62 0.56 -8.55
CA SER A 41 -3.15 0.38 -9.90
C SER A 41 -3.62 -1.06 -10.09
N TRP A 42 -4.50 -1.25 -11.06
CA TRP A 42 -5.12 -2.54 -11.34
C TRP A 42 -4.79 -3.00 -12.75
N HIS A 43 -4.37 -4.25 -12.89
CA HIS A 43 -4.36 -4.93 -14.19
C HIS A 43 -5.81 -5.26 -14.60
N PRO A 44 -6.15 -5.34 -15.89
CA PRO A 44 -7.49 -5.76 -16.33
C PRO A 44 -7.98 -7.08 -15.76
N SER A 45 -7.06 -7.98 -15.37
CA SER A 45 -7.38 -9.23 -14.67
C SER A 45 -7.74 -9.06 -13.19
N GLY A 46 -7.80 -7.84 -12.65
CA GLY A 46 -8.07 -7.57 -11.23
C GLY A 46 -6.84 -7.65 -10.31
N MET A 47 -5.64 -7.82 -10.86
CA MET A 47 -4.41 -7.89 -10.07
C MET A 47 -3.98 -6.50 -9.57
N ALA A 48 -3.87 -6.35 -8.25
CA ALA A 48 -3.39 -5.13 -7.61
C ALA A 48 -1.87 -4.97 -7.75
N LYS A 49 -1.41 -3.73 -7.95
CA LYS A 49 0.02 -3.36 -7.91
C LYS A 49 0.22 -2.05 -7.15
N ILE A 50 1.22 -2.02 -6.27
CA ILE A 50 1.69 -0.78 -5.63
C ILE A 50 2.55 -0.01 -6.63
N ARG A 51 2.26 1.28 -6.81
CA ARG A 51 3.02 2.19 -7.69
C ARG A 51 4.02 3.09 -6.94
N GLY A 52 3.99 3.04 -5.63
CA GLY A 52 4.78 3.89 -4.74
C GLY A 52 3.90 4.57 -3.70
N PRO A 53 4.51 5.26 -2.73
CA PRO A 53 3.76 5.93 -1.69
C PRO A 53 2.99 7.14 -2.26
N VAL A 54 2.04 7.64 -1.49
CA VAL A 54 1.53 9.00 -1.69
C VAL A 54 2.60 9.96 -1.16
N TRP A 55 3.33 10.60 -2.08
CA TRP A 55 4.56 11.34 -1.79
C TRP A 55 4.38 12.45 -0.75
N GLU A 56 3.26 13.17 -0.77
CA GLU A 56 2.98 14.23 0.20
C GLU A 56 2.91 13.68 1.64
N GLU A 57 2.23 12.55 1.83
CA GLU A 57 2.13 11.93 3.15
C GLU A 57 3.44 11.24 3.57
N PHE A 58 4.15 10.64 2.61
CA PHE A 58 5.47 10.06 2.86
C PHE A 58 6.46 11.10 3.38
N LYS A 59 6.58 12.25 2.70
CA LYS A 59 7.46 13.35 3.13
C LYS A 59 7.10 13.84 4.53
N ARG A 60 5.81 14.00 4.82
CA ARG A 60 5.33 14.40 6.15
C ARG A 60 5.78 13.41 7.23
N ARG A 61 5.56 12.10 7.02
CA ARG A 61 5.96 11.07 7.98
C ARG A 61 7.48 10.97 8.15
N VAL A 62 8.24 11.02 7.06
CA VAL A 62 9.71 11.01 7.14
C VAL A 62 10.22 12.23 7.92
N LYS A 63 9.63 13.42 7.73
CA LYS A 63 9.98 14.61 8.52
C LYS A 63 9.69 14.40 10.01
N GLU A 64 8.56 13.78 10.36
CA GLU A 64 8.21 13.48 11.75
C GLU A 64 9.11 12.39 12.37
N GLU A 65 9.50 11.38 11.59
CA GLU A 65 10.29 10.23 12.05
C GLU A 65 11.79 10.53 12.12
N VAL A 66 12.32 11.35 11.20
CA VAL A 66 13.76 11.67 11.07
C VAL A 66 14.09 13.06 11.62
N GLY A 67 13.13 13.98 11.63
CA GLY A 67 13.30 15.35 12.12
C GLY A 67 13.25 15.51 13.64
N GLY A 68 13.45 14.43 14.41
CA GLY A 68 13.85 14.54 15.80
C GLY A 68 15.32 14.95 15.86
N GLU A 69 15.59 16.26 15.80
CA GLU A 69 16.89 16.84 16.07
C GLU A 69 17.36 16.44 17.48
N SER A 70 18.47 15.69 17.57
CA SER A 70 19.42 15.76 18.69
C SER A 70 20.62 16.59 18.27
#